data_AF-A0A7Y8GY55-F1
#
_entry.id   AF-A0A7Y8GY55-F1
#
_cell.length_a   1.000
_cell.length_b   1.000
_cell.length_c   1.000
_cell.angle_alpha   90.00
_cell.angle_beta   90.00
_cell.angle_gamma   90.00
#
_symmetry.space_group_name_H-M   'P 1'
#
loop_
_entity.id
_entity.type
_entity.pdbx_description
1 polymer ?
#
loop_
_entity_poly.entity_id
_entity_poly.type
_entity_poly.pdbx_seq_one_letter_code
_entity_poly.pdbx_strand_id
1 'polypeptide(L)'
;MTLHIPASSKKVCESLLMEEKRYNAEHHILPSESAVADCLLARGLEMTPAYEELHSKLHQHPHAMKTFLGLVLTAAALWNPEKIAEARNARSELIKVNQQIAKQATELAELLQQRSDLGNTSGFRTDTYYHVCDVIQASSQENYGFKHHVKERLENLRRQFDLKYWPRLSDFARELARDAAMAVAQASDPLTEAATAASRASLADVFKALFASIEENSARSFGHLPYELQISDSTFAILVNCALDLDADSMVDGPYVKRLRQREREGAK
;
A
#
# COMPACT_ATOMS: atom_id res chain seq x y z
N MET A 1 54.28 -10.63 -5.34
CA MET A 1 53.13 -11.56 -5.31
C MET A 1 52.17 -11.09 -4.23
N THR A 2 51.21 -10.26 -4.60
CA THR A 2 50.13 -9.83 -3.71
C THR A 2 49.14 -10.97 -3.58
N LEU A 3 49.10 -11.57 -2.40
CA LEU A 3 48.11 -12.60 -2.03
C LEU A 3 46.72 -11.95 -2.06
N HIS A 4 45.91 -12.32 -3.04
CA HIS A 4 44.51 -11.95 -3.12
C HIS A 4 43.77 -12.79 -2.07
N ILE A 5 43.50 -12.20 -0.90
CA ILE A 5 42.63 -12.82 0.11
C ILE A 5 41.22 -12.84 -0.49
N PRO A 6 40.57 -14.01 -0.65
CA PRO A 6 39.20 -14.04 -1.13
C PRO A 6 38.33 -13.26 -0.14
N ALA A 7 37.59 -12.26 -0.65
CA ALA A 7 36.65 -11.53 0.17
C ALA A 7 35.67 -12.53 0.82
N SER A 8 35.44 -12.42 2.13
CA SER A 8 34.47 -13.26 2.84
C SER A 8 33.11 -13.18 2.15
N SER A 9 32.41 -14.31 1.98
CA SER A 9 31.06 -14.41 1.38
C SER A 9 30.11 -13.30 1.83
N LYS A 10 30.10 -13.04 3.14
CA LYS A 10 29.37 -11.92 3.77
C LYS A 10 29.68 -10.57 3.13
N LYS A 11 30.95 -10.17 3.07
CA LYS A 11 31.37 -8.88 2.47
C LYS A 11 30.95 -8.75 1.01
N VAL A 12 30.96 -9.83 0.24
CA VAL A 12 30.52 -9.81 -1.16
C VAL A 12 29.02 -9.51 -1.24
N CYS A 13 28.20 -10.23 -0.47
CA CYS A 13 26.75 -10.02 -0.44
C CYS A 13 26.37 -8.63 0.11
N GLU A 14 26.99 -8.20 1.22
CA GLU A 14 26.73 -6.89 1.82
C GLU A 14 27.15 -5.73 0.89
N SER A 15 28.24 -5.89 0.13
CA SER A 15 28.65 -4.87 -0.85
C SER A 15 27.61 -4.69 -1.96
N LEU A 16 26.99 -5.77 -2.43
CA LEU A 16 25.91 -5.69 -3.41
C LEU A 16 24.68 -4.98 -2.84
N LEU A 17 24.30 -5.27 -1.60
CA LEU A 17 23.20 -4.58 -0.91
C LEU A 17 23.51 -3.08 -0.74
N MET A 18 24.73 -2.72 -0.34
CA MET A 18 25.15 -1.32 -0.23
C MET A 18 25.15 -0.60 -1.58
N GLU A 19 25.59 -1.26 -2.65
CA GLU A 19 25.56 -0.70 -4.00
C GLU A 19 24.14 -0.43 -4.48
N GLU A 20 23.21 -1.37 -4.26
CA GLU A 20 21.81 -1.23 -4.62
C GLU A 20 21.15 -0.06 -3.85
N LYS A 21 21.43 0.05 -2.55
CA LYS A 21 20.98 1.20 -1.73
C LYS A 21 21.50 2.53 -2.25
N ARG A 22 22.78 2.58 -2.63
CA ARG A 22 23.38 3.81 -3.17
C ARG A 22 22.69 4.19 -4.48
N TYR A 23 22.49 3.24 -5.39
CA TYR A 23 21.78 3.45 -6.64
C TYR A 23 20.35 3.97 -6.40
N ASN A 24 19.61 3.33 -5.51
CA ASN A 24 18.24 3.75 -5.15
C ASN A 24 18.19 5.16 -4.57
N ALA A 25 19.16 5.52 -3.71
CA ALA A 25 19.26 6.86 -3.13
C ALA A 25 19.59 7.93 -4.18
N GLU A 26 20.56 7.67 -5.07
CA GLU A 26 20.97 8.58 -6.15
C GLU A 26 19.84 8.83 -7.16
N HIS A 27 19.02 7.81 -7.42
CA HIS A 27 17.91 7.88 -8.37
C HIS A 27 16.56 8.24 -7.73
N HIS A 28 16.49 8.38 -6.41
CA HIS A 28 15.24 8.63 -5.65
C HIS A 28 14.13 7.59 -5.92
N ILE A 29 14.51 6.31 -6.03
CA ILE A 29 13.59 5.20 -6.30
C ILE A 29 13.65 4.14 -5.21
N LEU A 30 12.62 3.28 -5.15
CA LEU A 30 12.59 2.06 -4.33
C LEU A 30 13.05 2.24 -2.85
N PRO A 31 12.50 3.22 -2.12
CA PRO A 31 12.87 3.45 -0.72
C PRO A 31 12.49 2.27 0.19
N SER A 32 11.47 1.49 -0.18
CA SER A 32 11.04 0.29 0.54
C SER A 32 12.07 -0.84 0.43
N GLU A 33 12.62 -1.10 -0.76
CA GLU A 33 13.69 -2.09 -0.95
C GLU A 33 14.97 -1.67 -0.22
N SER A 34 15.26 -0.36 -0.20
CA SER A 34 16.40 0.19 0.54
C SER A 34 16.28 -0.04 2.05
N ALA A 35 15.07 0.07 2.60
CA ALA A 35 14.81 -0.23 4.01
C ALA A 35 14.94 -1.74 4.34
N VAL A 36 14.52 -2.62 3.43
CA VAL A 36 14.74 -4.07 3.58
C VAL A 36 16.24 -4.39 3.54
N ALA A 37 16.99 -3.75 2.65
CA ALA A 37 18.44 -3.91 2.58
C ALA A 37 19.12 -3.48 3.90
N ASP A 38 18.63 -2.41 4.54
CA ASP A 38 19.09 -2.01 5.88
C ASP A 38 18.84 -3.09 6.94
N CYS A 39 17.68 -3.75 6.91
CA CYS A 39 17.37 -4.84 7.84
C CYS A 39 18.34 -6.02 7.66
N LEU A 40 18.61 -6.41 6.41
CA LEU A 40 19.56 -7.49 6.10
C LEU A 40 20.99 -7.14 6.55
N LEU A 41 21.43 -5.90 6.33
CA LEU A 41 22.75 -5.41 6.75
C LEU A 41 22.88 -5.37 8.28
N ALA A 42 21.84 -4.90 8.98
CA ALA A 42 21.82 -4.83 10.44
C ALA A 42 21.91 -6.23 11.08
N ARG A 43 21.28 -7.22 10.46
CA ARG A 43 21.27 -8.63 10.90
C ARG A 43 22.33 -9.49 10.21
N GLY A 44 23.42 -8.86 9.77
CA GLY A 44 24.49 -9.51 9.01
C GLY A 44 25.17 -10.70 9.70
N LEU A 45 25.05 -10.86 11.02
CA LEU A 45 25.54 -12.06 11.73
C LEU A 45 24.63 -13.26 11.47
N GLU A 46 23.31 -13.09 11.64
CA GLU A 46 22.30 -14.13 11.37
C GLU A 46 22.25 -14.51 9.89
N MET A 47 22.52 -13.55 9.01
CA MET A 47 22.60 -13.74 7.57
C MET A 47 23.83 -14.53 7.10
N THR A 48 24.84 -14.76 7.96
CA THR A 48 26.10 -15.40 7.57
C THR A 48 25.91 -16.76 6.87
N PRO A 49 25.11 -17.71 7.40
CA PRO A 49 24.90 -19.00 6.74
C PRO A 49 24.19 -18.87 5.40
N ALA A 50 23.26 -17.92 5.27
CA ALA A 50 22.58 -17.63 4.02
C ALA A 50 23.55 -17.04 2.97
N TYR A 51 24.40 -16.10 3.37
CA TYR A 51 25.42 -15.52 2.49
C TYR A 51 26.47 -16.55 2.07
N GLU A 52 26.87 -17.47 2.95
CA GLU A 52 27.77 -18.56 2.62
C GLU A 52 27.18 -19.50 1.56
N GLU A 53 25.91 -19.91 1.72
CA GLU A 53 25.25 -20.76 0.75
C GLU A 53 25.08 -20.04 -0.59
N LEU A 54 24.57 -18.80 -0.58
CA LEU A 54 24.40 -18.00 -1.79
C LEU A 54 25.74 -17.83 -2.51
N HIS A 55 26.79 -17.42 -1.80
CA HIS A 55 28.12 -17.25 -2.37
C HIS A 55 28.65 -18.56 -2.94
N SER A 56 28.52 -19.69 -2.23
CA SER A 56 28.98 -20.99 -2.73
C SER A 56 28.34 -21.36 -4.08
N LYS A 57 27.07 -21.00 -4.30
CA LYS A 57 26.29 -21.36 -5.49
C LYS A 57 26.35 -20.33 -6.61
N LEU A 58 26.54 -19.06 -6.29
CA LEU A 58 26.39 -17.95 -7.23
C LEU A 58 27.66 -17.10 -7.42
N HIS A 59 28.77 -17.36 -6.72
CA HIS A 59 30.00 -16.55 -6.85
C HIS A 59 30.55 -16.49 -8.28
N GLN A 60 30.34 -17.53 -9.08
CA GLN A 60 30.77 -17.58 -10.50
C GLN A 60 29.84 -16.78 -11.43
N HIS A 61 28.69 -16.33 -10.92
CA HIS A 61 27.67 -15.60 -11.66
C HIS A 61 27.26 -14.32 -10.90
N PRO A 62 28.08 -13.26 -10.91
CA PRO A 62 27.82 -12.04 -10.14
C PRO A 62 26.46 -11.40 -10.41
N HIS A 63 26.00 -11.41 -11.68
CA HIS A 63 24.68 -10.92 -12.05
C HIS A 63 23.55 -11.76 -11.42
N ALA A 64 23.70 -13.09 -11.36
CA ALA A 64 22.71 -13.97 -10.73
C ALA A 64 22.59 -13.70 -9.22
N MET A 65 23.71 -13.42 -8.55
CA MET A 65 23.71 -13.02 -7.13
C MET A 65 22.94 -11.71 -6.93
N LYS A 66 23.24 -10.69 -7.74
CA LYS A 66 22.57 -9.39 -7.68
C LYS A 66 21.07 -9.56 -7.92
N THR A 67 20.69 -10.29 -8.95
CA THR A 67 19.28 -10.60 -9.25
C THR A 67 18.63 -11.29 -8.06
N PHE A 68 19.22 -12.35 -7.51
CA PHE A 68 18.63 -13.08 -6.39
C PHE A 68 18.37 -12.18 -5.17
N LEU A 69 19.36 -11.38 -4.77
CA LEU A 69 19.20 -10.44 -3.65
C LEU A 69 18.13 -9.40 -3.96
N GLY A 70 18.09 -8.87 -5.19
CA GLY A 70 17.02 -7.98 -5.66
C GLY A 70 15.63 -8.60 -5.50
N LEU A 71 15.45 -9.86 -5.90
CA LEU A 71 14.16 -10.57 -5.74
C LEU A 71 13.76 -10.71 -4.27
N VAL A 72 14.71 -10.91 -3.36
CA VAL A 72 14.44 -10.93 -1.91
C VAL A 72 14.02 -9.55 -1.42
N LEU A 73 14.72 -8.49 -1.83
CA LEU A 73 14.38 -7.12 -1.47
C LEU A 73 12.99 -6.75 -1.97
N THR A 74 12.69 -7.02 -3.24
CA THR A 74 11.37 -6.78 -3.84
C THR A 74 10.30 -7.59 -3.11
N ALA A 75 10.47 -8.90 -2.95
CA ALA A 75 9.45 -9.75 -2.29
C ALA A 75 9.13 -9.28 -0.87
N ALA A 76 10.15 -8.92 -0.07
CA ALA A 76 9.97 -8.43 1.30
C ALA A 76 9.44 -6.98 1.35
N ALA A 77 9.87 -6.11 0.43
CA ALA A 77 9.41 -4.72 0.35
C ALA A 77 7.93 -4.64 -0.06
N LEU A 78 7.50 -5.51 -0.97
CA LEU A 78 6.11 -5.63 -1.40
C LEU A 78 5.21 -6.20 -0.29
N TRP A 79 5.77 -7.03 0.60
CA TRP A 79 5.01 -7.76 1.62
C TRP A 79 5.42 -7.45 3.07
N ASN A 80 5.71 -6.19 3.38
CA ASN A 80 5.86 -5.76 4.78
C ASN A 80 4.50 -5.90 5.51
N PRO A 81 4.37 -6.82 6.50
CA PRO A 81 3.08 -7.11 7.14
C PRO A 81 2.48 -5.91 7.88
N GLU A 82 3.31 -5.05 8.46
CA GLU A 82 2.87 -3.85 9.17
C GLU A 82 2.26 -2.84 8.20
N LYS A 83 2.93 -2.55 7.08
CA LYS A 83 2.40 -1.65 6.05
C LYS A 83 1.12 -2.17 5.42
N ILE A 84 1.01 -3.48 5.21
CA ILE A 84 -0.23 -4.08 4.72
C ILE A 84 -1.33 -3.98 5.78
N ALA A 85 -1.02 -4.20 7.06
CA ALA A 85 -1.98 -4.04 8.15
C ALA A 85 -2.46 -2.57 8.28
N GLU A 86 -1.55 -1.60 8.15
CA GLU A 86 -1.87 -0.17 8.12
C GLU A 86 -2.78 0.18 6.95
N ALA A 87 -2.46 -0.28 5.73
CA ALA A 87 -3.30 -0.05 4.55
C ALA A 87 -4.71 -0.66 4.71
N ARG A 88 -4.81 -1.85 5.32
CA ARG A 88 -6.11 -2.48 5.65
C ARG A 88 -6.90 -1.69 6.70
N ASN A 89 -6.21 -1.20 7.73
CA ASN A 89 -6.83 -0.36 8.76
C ASN A 89 -7.34 0.95 8.13
N ALA A 90 -6.53 1.63 7.32
CA ALA A 90 -6.92 2.83 6.61
C ALA A 90 -8.14 2.60 5.71
N ARG A 91 -8.18 1.50 4.95
CA ARG A 91 -9.34 1.10 4.13
C ARG A 91 -10.58 0.89 4.99
N SER A 92 -10.44 0.19 6.11
CA SER A 92 -11.55 -0.10 7.02
C SER A 92 -12.08 1.17 7.69
N GLU A 93 -11.19 2.07 8.11
CA GLU A 93 -11.57 3.38 8.65
C GLU A 93 -12.26 4.25 7.60
N LEU A 94 -11.79 4.26 6.34
CA LEU A 94 -12.45 5.00 5.26
C LEU A 94 -13.88 4.49 5.01
N ILE A 95 -14.09 3.16 5.02
CA ILE A 95 -15.43 2.57 4.92
C ILE A 95 -16.33 3.00 6.08
N LYS A 96 -15.81 2.97 7.32
CA LYS A 96 -16.56 3.41 8.50
C LYS A 96 -16.91 4.89 8.41
N VAL A 97 -15.99 5.74 7.99
CA VAL A 97 -16.21 7.17 7.80
C VAL A 97 -17.31 7.40 6.76
N ASN A 98 -17.28 6.72 5.61
CA ASN A 98 -18.34 6.80 4.60
C ASN A 98 -19.71 6.36 5.14
N GLN A 99 -19.77 5.29 5.94
CA GLN A 99 -21.01 4.86 6.59
C GLN A 99 -21.53 5.90 7.58
N GLN A 100 -20.65 6.54 8.35
CA GLN A 100 -21.02 7.62 9.27
C GLN A 100 -21.52 8.86 8.53
N ILE A 101 -20.84 9.27 7.47
CA ILE A 101 -21.26 10.38 6.60
C ILE A 101 -22.65 10.08 6.03
N ALA A 102 -22.87 8.88 5.49
CA ALA A 102 -24.16 8.48 4.94
C ALA A 102 -25.30 8.60 5.96
N LYS A 103 -25.07 8.08 7.18
CA LYS A 103 -26.04 8.17 8.27
C LYS A 103 -26.33 9.61 8.69
N GLN A 104 -25.29 10.37 9.02
CA GLN A 104 -25.43 11.74 9.53
C GLN A 104 -26.01 12.69 8.49
N ALA A 105 -25.62 12.55 7.23
CA ALA A 105 -26.16 13.36 6.14
C ALA A 105 -27.64 13.04 5.86
N THR A 106 -28.07 11.78 6.04
CA THR A 106 -29.49 11.40 5.98
C THR A 106 -30.30 12.06 7.10
N GLU A 107 -29.84 11.94 8.36
CA GLU A 107 -30.48 12.58 9.52
C GLU A 107 -30.55 14.11 9.36
N LEU A 108 -29.47 14.73 8.87
CA LEU A 108 -29.43 16.16 8.58
C LEU A 108 -30.41 16.55 7.46
N ALA A 109 -30.54 15.75 6.41
CA ALA A 109 -31.48 16.00 5.32
C ALA A 109 -32.93 16.02 5.83
N GLU A 110 -33.29 15.12 6.73
CA GLU A 110 -34.61 15.06 7.37
C GLU A 110 -34.88 16.31 8.22
N LEU A 111 -33.92 16.71 9.05
CA LEU A 111 -34.02 17.92 9.89
C LEU A 111 -34.13 19.20 9.03
N LEU A 112 -33.36 19.31 7.95
CA LEU A 112 -33.42 20.44 7.02
C LEU A 112 -34.77 20.50 6.31
N GLN A 113 -35.34 19.35 5.93
CA GLN A 113 -36.66 19.28 5.32
C GLN A 113 -37.74 19.69 6.31
N GLN A 114 -37.72 19.13 7.53
CA GLN A 114 -38.65 19.48 8.60
C GLN A 114 -38.59 20.98 8.94
N ARG A 115 -37.39 21.56 9.03
CA ARG A 115 -37.22 23.00 9.24
C ARG A 115 -37.84 23.83 8.12
N SER A 116 -37.64 23.42 6.87
CA SER A 116 -38.23 24.10 5.72
C SER A 116 -39.77 24.04 5.75
N ASP A 117 -40.33 22.88 6.10
CA ASP A 117 -41.78 22.69 6.13
C ASP A 117 -42.43 23.53 7.25
N LEU A 118 -41.82 23.55 8.43
CA LEU A 118 -42.23 24.43 9.53
C LEU A 118 -42.13 25.90 9.15
N GLY A 119 -41.02 26.34 8.54
CA GLY A 119 -40.82 27.73 8.11
C GLY A 119 -41.87 28.21 7.09
N ASN A 120 -42.42 27.29 6.30
CA ASN A 120 -43.44 27.59 5.29
C ASN A 120 -44.87 27.52 5.83
N THR A 121 -45.14 26.74 6.88
CA THR A 121 -46.51 26.43 7.33
C THR A 121 -46.86 26.95 8.73
N SER A 122 -45.89 27.13 9.61
CA SER A 122 -46.13 27.44 11.03
C SER A 122 -46.35 28.92 11.34
N GLY A 123 -46.12 29.81 10.37
CA GLY A 123 -46.11 31.27 10.59
C GLY A 123 -44.83 31.79 11.29
N PHE A 124 -43.93 30.90 11.72
CA PHE A 124 -42.62 31.25 12.27
C PHE A 124 -41.53 31.14 11.19
N ARG A 125 -40.52 32.01 11.26
CA ARG A 125 -39.36 32.00 10.37
C ARG A 125 -38.08 32.02 11.19
N THR A 126 -37.04 31.40 10.66
CA THR A 126 -35.70 31.37 11.25
C THR A 126 -34.72 32.04 10.29
N ASP A 127 -33.82 32.88 10.82
CA ASP A 127 -32.75 33.51 10.05
C ASP A 127 -31.62 32.50 9.77
N THR A 128 -31.87 31.63 8.81
CA THR A 128 -30.93 30.59 8.37
C THR A 128 -30.87 30.55 6.85
N TYR A 129 -29.79 30.03 6.31
CA TYR A 129 -29.69 29.82 4.87
C TYR A 129 -30.79 28.86 4.39
N TYR A 130 -31.47 29.28 3.32
CA TYR A 130 -32.48 28.48 2.63
C TYR A 130 -32.10 28.20 1.16
N HIS A 131 -31.13 28.95 0.61
CA HIS A 131 -30.64 28.81 -0.76
C HIS A 131 -29.21 28.23 -0.77
N VAL A 132 -28.95 27.22 -1.60
CA VAL A 132 -27.62 26.59 -1.67
C VAL A 132 -26.49 27.56 -2.05
N CYS A 133 -26.70 28.44 -3.04
CA CYS A 133 -25.71 29.46 -3.40
C CYS A 133 -25.27 30.35 -2.23
N ASP A 134 -26.16 30.64 -1.27
CA ASP A 134 -25.78 31.43 -0.09
C ASP A 134 -24.82 30.64 0.81
N VAL A 135 -25.04 29.34 0.94
CA VAL A 135 -24.13 28.43 1.66
C VAL A 135 -22.77 28.35 0.94
N ILE A 136 -22.76 28.18 -0.39
CA ILE A 136 -21.52 28.13 -1.19
C ILE A 136 -20.72 29.43 -1.03
N GLN A 137 -21.39 30.58 -1.11
CA GLN A 137 -20.75 31.88 -0.96
C GLN A 137 -20.20 32.09 0.46
N ALA A 138 -20.96 31.68 1.49
CA ALA A 138 -20.54 31.79 2.87
C ALA A 138 -19.36 30.85 3.21
N SER A 139 -19.35 29.62 2.67
CA SER A 139 -18.26 28.66 2.91
C SER A 139 -16.99 28.96 2.13
N SER A 140 -17.07 29.82 1.10
CA SER A 140 -15.96 30.14 0.20
C SER A 140 -15.31 31.51 0.45
N GLN A 141 -15.57 32.14 1.60
CA GLN A 141 -15.07 33.50 1.89
C GLN A 141 -13.54 33.62 1.83
N GLU A 142 -12.83 32.59 2.29
CA GLU A 142 -11.37 32.52 2.30
C GLU A 142 -10.79 31.96 1.00
N ASN A 143 -11.62 31.49 0.06
CA ASN A 143 -11.17 30.94 -1.20
C ASN A 143 -10.92 32.06 -2.21
N TYR A 144 -9.64 32.41 -2.43
CA TYR A 144 -9.23 33.45 -3.38
C TYR A 144 -9.80 33.24 -4.78
N GLY A 145 -9.72 32.01 -5.30
CA GLY A 145 -10.21 31.68 -6.64
C GLY A 145 -11.72 31.91 -6.77
N PHE A 146 -12.49 31.49 -5.76
CA PHE A 146 -13.92 31.75 -5.73
C PHE A 146 -14.21 33.26 -5.68
N LYS A 147 -13.55 33.99 -4.78
CA LYS A 147 -13.79 35.43 -4.55
C LYS A 147 -13.55 36.27 -5.81
N HIS A 148 -12.48 35.99 -6.56
CA HIS A 148 -12.08 36.82 -7.70
C HIS A 148 -12.62 36.33 -9.05
N HIS A 149 -12.98 35.05 -9.19
CA HIS A 149 -13.36 34.50 -10.50
C HIS A 149 -14.78 33.94 -10.58
N VAL A 150 -15.34 33.46 -9.47
CA VAL A 150 -16.61 32.70 -9.47
C VAL A 150 -17.75 33.47 -8.84
N LYS A 151 -17.49 34.22 -7.76
CA LYS A 151 -18.50 34.86 -6.92
C LYS A 151 -19.52 35.68 -7.71
N GLU A 152 -19.06 36.65 -8.51
CA GLU A 152 -19.94 37.54 -9.26
C GLU A 152 -20.83 36.77 -10.25
N ARG A 153 -20.27 35.76 -10.93
CA ARG A 153 -21.01 34.93 -11.89
C ARG A 153 -22.06 34.07 -11.19
N LEU A 154 -21.72 33.50 -10.03
CA LEU A 154 -22.67 32.71 -9.23
C LEU A 154 -23.81 33.59 -8.68
N GLU A 155 -23.49 34.80 -8.19
CA GLU A 155 -24.51 35.76 -7.74
C GLU A 155 -25.45 36.15 -8.88
N ASN A 156 -24.92 36.37 -10.08
CA ASN A 156 -25.73 36.70 -11.25
C ASN A 156 -26.63 35.54 -11.68
N LEU A 157 -26.13 34.30 -11.67
CA LEU A 157 -26.95 33.11 -11.93
C LEU A 157 -28.05 32.95 -10.88
N ARG A 158 -27.73 33.14 -9.59
CA ARG A 158 -28.70 33.09 -8.50
C ARG A 158 -29.82 34.11 -8.68
N ARG A 159 -29.51 35.33 -9.15
CA ARG A 159 -30.53 36.37 -9.40
C ARG A 159 -31.42 36.08 -10.61
N GLN A 160 -30.93 35.32 -11.59
CA GLN A 160 -31.67 35.00 -12.82
C GLN A 160 -32.71 33.89 -12.64
N PHE A 161 -32.45 32.94 -11.73
CA PHE A 161 -33.30 31.76 -11.54
C PHE A 161 -33.87 31.73 -10.12
N ASP A 162 -35.19 31.62 -10.02
CA ASP A 162 -35.88 31.46 -8.74
C ASP A 162 -35.60 30.08 -8.10
N LEU A 163 -36.10 29.87 -6.88
CA LEU A 163 -35.84 28.68 -6.08
C LEU A 163 -36.27 27.36 -6.74
N LYS A 164 -37.13 27.37 -7.77
CA LYS A 164 -37.58 26.12 -8.42
C LYS A 164 -36.50 25.47 -9.30
N TYR A 165 -35.44 26.22 -9.63
CA TYR A 165 -34.33 25.74 -10.45
C TYR A 165 -33.13 25.26 -9.63
N TRP A 166 -33.16 25.43 -8.31
CA TRP A 166 -32.07 25.05 -7.42
C TRP A 166 -32.51 23.91 -6.49
N PRO A 167 -31.62 22.96 -6.18
CA PRO A 167 -31.91 21.94 -5.18
C PRO A 167 -32.07 22.59 -3.80
N ARG A 168 -32.87 21.95 -2.95
CA ARG A 168 -33.00 22.33 -1.54
C ARG A 168 -31.75 21.89 -0.77
N LEU A 169 -31.52 22.49 0.39
CA LEU A 169 -30.43 22.04 1.28
C LEU A 169 -30.61 20.58 1.73
N SER A 170 -31.85 20.15 1.94
CA SER A 170 -32.18 18.74 2.25
C SER A 170 -31.82 17.81 1.08
N ASP A 171 -32.02 18.24 -0.17
CA ASP A 171 -31.64 17.46 -1.34
C ASP A 171 -30.12 17.35 -1.48
N PHE A 172 -29.39 18.44 -1.21
CA PHE A 172 -27.92 18.44 -1.16
C PHE A 172 -27.39 17.45 -0.11
N ALA A 173 -27.92 17.49 1.11
CA ALA A 173 -27.52 16.57 2.17
C ALA A 173 -27.87 15.11 1.83
N ARG A 174 -29.01 14.87 1.17
CA ARG A 174 -29.41 13.53 0.72
C ARG A 174 -28.48 12.99 -0.37
N GLU A 175 -28.00 13.83 -1.28
CA GLU A 175 -27.04 13.40 -2.28
C GLU A 175 -25.67 13.08 -1.67
N LEU A 176 -25.21 13.87 -0.69
CA LEU A 176 -24.00 13.53 0.09
C LEU A 176 -24.16 12.18 0.81
N ALA A 177 -25.35 11.91 1.35
CA ALA A 177 -25.62 10.63 1.99
C ALA A 177 -25.54 9.46 1.00
N ARG A 178 -26.12 9.65 -0.19
CA ARG A 178 -26.12 8.64 -1.26
C ARG A 178 -24.72 8.39 -1.82
N ASP A 179 -23.96 9.45 -2.09
CA ASP A 179 -22.58 9.38 -2.55
C ASP A 179 -21.73 8.57 -1.56
N ALA A 180 -21.78 8.93 -0.28
CA ALA A 180 -21.06 8.21 0.76
C ALA A 180 -21.51 6.75 0.92
N ALA A 181 -22.81 6.45 0.79
CA ALA A 181 -23.33 5.08 0.86
C ALA A 181 -22.90 4.20 -0.33
N MET A 182 -22.67 4.82 -1.50
CA MET A 182 -22.22 4.13 -2.71
C MET A 182 -20.70 4.12 -2.88
N ALA A 183 -19.97 4.87 -2.06
CA ALA A 183 -18.53 5.00 -2.14
C ALA A 183 -17.82 3.67 -1.84
N VAL A 184 -17.06 3.18 -2.82
CA VAL A 184 -16.22 1.99 -2.69
C VAL A 184 -14.78 2.42 -2.43
N ALA A 185 -14.19 1.94 -1.34
CA ALA A 185 -12.77 2.15 -1.07
C ALA A 185 -11.93 1.35 -2.08
N GLN A 186 -11.29 2.06 -3.01
CA GLN A 186 -10.38 1.50 -4.01
C GLN A 186 -8.94 1.75 -3.60
N ALA A 187 -8.07 0.79 -3.90
CA ALA A 187 -6.63 0.99 -3.77
C ALA A 187 -6.13 1.98 -4.83
N SER A 188 -5.11 2.77 -4.50
CA SER A 188 -4.46 3.70 -5.43
C SER A 188 -3.65 3.00 -6.53
N ASP A 189 -3.30 1.73 -6.31
CA ASP A 189 -2.42 0.96 -7.16
C ASP A 189 -2.73 -0.55 -7.06
N PRO A 190 -2.47 -1.33 -8.14
CA PRO A 190 -2.77 -2.76 -8.19
C PRO A 190 -2.04 -3.60 -7.12
N LEU A 191 -0.91 -3.10 -6.63
CA LEU A 191 -0.10 -3.78 -5.62
C LEU A 191 -0.77 -3.71 -4.24
N THR A 192 -1.22 -2.52 -3.84
CA THR A 192 -2.01 -2.33 -2.62
C THR A 192 -3.32 -3.11 -2.69
N GLU A 193 -3.94 -3.22 -3.86
CA GLU A 193 -5.14 -4.03 -4.08
C GLU A 193 -4.86 -5.52 -3.79
N ALA A 194 -3.84 -6.10 -4.42
CA ALA A 194 -3.46 -7.51 -4.23
C ALA A 194 -3.08 -7.83 -2.78
N ALA A 195 -2.31 -6.95 -2.13
CA ALA A 195 -1.88 -7.13 -0.76
C ALA A 195 -3.04 -7.03 0.26
N THR A 196 -4.06 -6.21 -0.03
CA THR A 196 -5.21 -5.99 0.86
C THR A 196 -6.44 -6.85 0.54
N ALA A 197 -6.42 -7.62 -0.57
CA ALA A 197 -7.51 -8.50 -0.97
C ALA A 197 -7.68 -9.75 -0.09
N ALA A 198 -6.58 -10.31 0.44
CA ALA A 198 -6.61 -11.48 1.32
C ALA A 198 -6.95 -11.10 2.78
N SER A 199 -7.67 -11.97 3.49
CA SER A 199 -8.13 -11.75 4.87
C SER A 199 -7.00 -11.70 5.91
N ARG A 200 -5.79 -12.21 5.58
CA ARG A 200 -4.55 -12.09 6.36
C ARG A 200 -3.37 -12.01 5.39
N ALA A 201 -2.42 -11.10 5.65
CA ALA A 201 -1.09 -11.19 5.03
C ALA A 201 -0.38 -12.34 5.73
N SER A 202 -0.13 -13.43 5.03
CA SER A 202 0.54 -14.58 5.64
C SER A 202 2.01 -14.58 5.22
N LEU A 203 2.89 -14.99 6.14
CA LEU A 203 4.30 -15.26 5.80
C LEU A 203 4.41 -16.24 4.62
N ALA A 204 3.43 -17.12 4.44
CA ALA A 204 3.36 -18.03 3.31
C ALA A 204 3.27 -17.27 1.96
N ASP A 205 2.54 -16.17 1.88
CA ASP A 205 2.40 -15.39 0.64
C ASP A 205 3.72 -14.75 0.22
N VAL A 206 4.55 -14.33 1.18
CA VAL A 206 5.91 -13.84 0.93
C VAL A 206 6.77 -14.94 0.32
N PHE A 207 6.74 -16.15 0.89
CA PHE A 207 7.46 -17.29 0.35
C PHE A 207 6.96 -17.67 -1.05
N LYS A 208 5.65 -17.65 -1.29
CA LYS A 208 5.07 -17.92 -2.61
C LYS A 208 5.53 -16.92 -3.66
N ALA A 209 5.43 -15.63 -3.35
CA ALA A 209 5.90 -14.56 -4.22
C ALA A 209 7.40 -14.72 -4.51
N LEU A 210 8.21 -14.94 -3.48
CA LEU A 210 9.64 -15.15 -3.63
C LEU A 210 9.97 -16.38 -4.51
N PHE A 211 9.28 -17.49 -4.32
CA PHE A 211 9.50 -18.70 -5.13
C PHE A 211 9.08 -18.51 -6.59
N ALA A 212 7.93 -17.87 -6.83
CA ALA A 212 7.48 -17.55 -8.18
C ALA A 212 8.47 -16.62 -8.89
N SER A 213 8.91 -15.55 -8.22
CA SER A 213 9.88 -14.61 -8.76
C SER A 213 11.23 -15.25 -9.07
N ILE A 214 11.68 -16.23 -8.26
CA ILE A 214 12.90 -17.01 -8.54
C ILE A 214 12.73 -17.88 -9.79
N GLU A 215 11.59 -18.57 -9.95
CA GLU A 215 11.33 -19.42 -11.13
C GLU A 215 11.23 -18.58 -12.42
N GLU A 216 10.56 -17.43 -12.36
CA GLU A 216 10.45 -16.47 -13.48
C GLU A 216 11.81 -15.89 -13.88
N ASN A 217 12.74 -15.76 -12.94
CA ASN A 217 14.09 -15.27 -13.21
C ASN A 217 15.12 -16.38 -13.41
N SER A 218 14.68 -17.64 -13.50
CA SER A 218 15.54 -18.77 -13.81
C SER A 218 15.88 -18.84 -15.31
N ALA A 219 16.98 -19.51 -15.64
CA ALA A 219 17.38 -19.76 -17.02
C ALA A 219 16.31 -20.52 -17.84
N ARG A 220 15.38 -21.23 -17.17
CA ARG A 220 14.21 -21.85 -17.83
C ARG A 220 13.24 -20.82 -18.42
N SER A 221 13.18 -19.66 -17.77
CA SER A 221 12.30 -18.54 -18.10
C SER A 221 13.08 -17.38 -18.74
N PHE A 222 14.24 -17.67 -19.33
CA PHE A 222 15.16 -16.69 -19.94
C PHE A 222 15.75 -15.65 -18.96
N GLY A 223 15.77 -15.95 -17.66
CA GLY A 223 16.34 -15.07 -16.64
C GLY A 223 17.82 -15.34 -16.33
N HIS A 224 18.35 -14.60 -15.35
CA HIS A 224 19.78 -14.61 -14.97
C HIS A 224 20.17 -15.69 -13.96
N LEU A 225 19.21 -16.38 -13.33
CA LEU A 225 19.51 -17.40 -12.32
C LEU A 225 19.83 -18.76 -12.98
N PRO A 226 20.86 -19.49 -12.50
CA PRO A 226 21.20 -20.80 -13.05
C PRO A 226 20.05 -21.80 -13.00
N TYR A 227 19.95 -22.66 -14.02
CA TYR A 227 18.89 -23.67 -14.17
C TYR A 227 18.77 -24.61 -12.96
N GLU A 228 19.89 -24.98 -12.33
CA GLU A 228 19.94 -25.91 -11.19
C GLU A 228 20.06 -25.21 -9.83
N LEU A 229 19.74 -23.91 -9.75
CA LEU A 229 19.86 -23.18 -8.50
C LEU A 229 18.88 -23.72 -7.46
N GLN A 230 19.40 -24.50 -6.51
CA GLN A 230 18.65 -25.00 -5.37
C GLN A 230 19.14 -24.29 -4.13
N ILE A 231 18.29 -23.46 -3.51
CA ILE A 231 18.58 -22.83 -2.21
C ILE A 231 17.84 -23.62 -1.11
N SER A 232 18.53 -23.83 0.02
CA SER A 232 18.00 -24.57 1.16
C SER A 232 16.83 -23.86 1.83
N ASP A 233 15.93 -24.64 2.40
CA ASP A 233 14.76 -24.13 3.13
C ASP A 233 15.18 -23.30 4.35
N SER A 234 16.30 -23.65 4.99
CA SER A 234 16.91 -22.86 6.07
C SER A 234 17.40 -21.49 5.61
N THR A 235 18.00 -21.40 4.42
CA THR A 235 18.45 -20.11 3.87
C THR A 235 17.28 -19.21 3.51
N PHE A 236 16.19 -19.78 2.97
CA PHE A 236 14.95 -19.01 2.78
C PHE A 236 14.35 -18.50 4.10
N ALA A 237 14.34 -19.33 5.13
CA ALA A 237 13.87 -18.91 6.45
C ALA A 237 14.72 -17.75 6.99
N ILE A 238 16.05 -17.85 6.95
CA ILE A 238 16.97 -16.79 7.38
C ILE A 238 16.74 -15.50 6.59
N LEU A 239 16.67 -15.60 5.25
CA LEU A 239 16.46 -14.46 4.36
C LEU A 239 15.17 -13.72 4.70
N VAL A 240 14.03 -14.43 4.80
CA VAL A 240 12.73 -13.81 5.06
C VAL A 240 12.63 -13.29 6.49
N ASN A 241 13.13 -14.03 7.49
CA ASN A 241 13.15 -13.57 8.88
C ASN A 241 13.93 -12.26 9.03
N CYS A 242 15.10 -12.15 8.39
CA CYS A 242 15.93 -10.95 8.46
C CYS A 242 15.37 -9.82 7.58
N ALA A 243 14.83 -10.13 6.39
CA ALA A 243 14.28 -9.13 5.47
C ALA A 243 13.00 -8.47 6.00
N LEU A 244 12.18 -9.21 6.74
CA LEU A 244 10.96 -8.70 7.39
C LEU A 244 11.19 -8.27 8.84
N ASP A 245 12.43 -8.32 9.31
CA ASP A 245 12.84 -8.04 10.69
C ASP A 245 11.97 -8.72 11.77
N LEU A 246 11.71 -10.02 11.60
CA LEU A 246 10.86 -10.77 12.52
C LEU A 246 11.53 -10.96 13.87
N ASP A 247 10.74 -10.87 14.94
CA ASP A 247 11.13 -11.19 16.31
C ASP A 247 11.21 -12.70 16.56
N ALA A 248 11.81 -13.09 17.69
CA ALA A 248 12.05 -14.49 18.02
C ALA A 248 10.76 -15.34 18.09
N ASP A 249 9.63 -14.73 18.43
CA ASP A 249 8.34 -15.41 18.55
C ASP A 249 7.64 -15.60 17.18
N SER A 250 7.99 -14.79 16.19
CA SER A 250 7.41 -14.79 14.84
C SER A 250 8.30 -15.44 13.78
N MET A 251 9.57 -15.73 14.11
CA MET A 251 10.51 -16.38 13.20
C MET A 251 10.03 -17.75 12.72
N VAL A 252 10.30 -18.03 11.45
CA VAL A 252 10.07 -19.35 10.86
C VAL A 252 11.37 -20.12 10.68
N ASP A 253 11.27 -21.45 10.63
CA ASP A 253 12.40 -22.35 10.46
C ASP A 253 12.39 -23.05 9.08
N GLY A 254 13.49 -23.72 8.75
CA GLY A 254 13.57 -24.52 7.51
C GLY A 254 12.42 -25.53 7.34
N PRO A 255 12.02 -26.29 8.38
CA PRO A 255 10.85 -27.16 8.34
C PRO A 255 9.54 -26.47 7.93
N TYR A 256 9.27 -25.25 8.40
CA TYR A 256 8.11 -24.45 7.97
C TYR A 256 8.16 -24.18 6.46
N VAL A 257 9.29 -23.71 5.96
CA VAL A 257 9.48 -23.41 4.53
C VAL A 257 9.36 -24.65 3.66
N LYS A 258 9.90 -25.79 4.12
CA LYS A 258 9.77 -27.09 3.45
C LYS A 258 8.32 -27.50 3.24
N ARG A 259 7.48 -27.35 4.28
CA ARG A 259 6.04 -27.66 4.19
C ARG A 259 5.33 -26.76 3.18
N LEU A 260 5.70 -25.48 3.11
CA LEU A 260 5.14 -24.55 2.11
C LEU A 260 5.51 -24.97 0.69
N ARG A 261 6.78 -25.27 0.43
CA ARG A 261 7.24 -25.73 -0.88
C ARG A 261 6.57 -27.02 -1.33
N GLN A 262 6.33 -27.95 -0.40
CA GLN A 262 5.60 -29.18 -0.70
C GLN A 262 4.15 -28.88 -1.12
N ARG A 263 3.44 -28.02 -0.39
CA ARG A 263 2.06 -27.62 -0.72
C ARG A 263 1.95 -26.94 -2.08
N GLU A 264 2.89 -26.07 -2.43
CA GLU A 264 2.90 -25.42 -3.76
C GLU A 264 3.09 -26.44 -4.89
N ARG A 265 3.96 -27.45 -4.70
CA ARG A 265 4.14 -28.54 -5.68
C ARG A 265 2.91 -29.44 -5.81
N GLU A 266 2.17 -29.63 -4.73
CA GLU A 266 0.95 -30.44 -4.71
C GLU A 266 -0.25 -29.68 -5.29
N GLY A 267 -0.34 -28.36 -5.10
CA GLY A 267 -1.40 -27.50 -5.65
C GLY A 267 -1.22 -27.11 -7.12
N ALA A 268 -0.02 -27.26 -7.68
CA ALA A 268 0.27 -27.03 -9.11
C ALA A 268 0.02 -28.26 -10.00
N LYS A 269 -0.50 -29.36 -9.43
CA LYS A 269 -0.97 -30.55 -10.16
C LYS A 269 -2.47 -30.48 -10.41
#